data_AF-A0A316Q2E5-F1
#
_entry.id   AF-A0A316Q2E5-F1
#
_cell.length_a   1.000
_cell.length_b   1.000
_cell.length_c   1.000
_cell.angle_alpha   90.00
_cell.angle_beta   90.00
_cell.angle_gamma   90.00
#
_symmetry.space_group_name_H-M   'P 1'
#
loop_
_entity.id
_entity.type
_entity.pdbx_description
1 polymer ?
#
loop_
_entity_poly.entity_id
_entity_poly.type
_entity_poly.pdbx_seq_one_letter_code
_entity_poly.pdbx_strand_id
1 'polypeptide(L)'
;MKNIVYKLAICTLTIIMILSFAACSDTDADDGASSGTINAKLTQITMPFDLEEDSETGKKLNMYTVCYSGKDTIIVANVYDDITTATEVIYPETRTKGVYVLNYREDSSEFYDLKSENLIYSAVPYKDGIIYAESKIDTQESMYKWNIVYFDGKNHNIIDSGYSTNQIATEVTLIGKTPVYVSEHTEGGLTTVSVKKVVNLKSETIEAVDNARKYSIIETNGDAYFFTLYDCQNEKAKLCAGDEKEVYLQYQLDDALNSCTLNENCIVASIGEETEKRKIVGIPLDGSKEKYLQQTKRWWRMTGSSGDYCVAVDDNFNPYYIKISSDVVGEIALPDEMENDILVKSFYPAGKDNYILSINDESFYIMELD
;
A
#
# COMPACT_ATOMS: atom_id res chain seq x y z
N MET A 1 24.66 32.13 29.10
CA MET A 1 24.45 30.86 29.85
C MET A 1 22.96 30.53 29.99
N LYS A 2 22.27 30.26 28.87
CA LYS A 2 20.89 29.71 28.84
C LYS A 2 20.64 28.71 27.70
N ASN A 3 21.69 28.31 26.97
CA ASN A 3 21.60 27.42 25.80
C ASN A 3 22.32 26.07 25.96
N ILE A 4 22.73 25.70 27.18
CA ILE A 4 23.40 24.41 27.45
C ILE A 4 22.48 23.43 28.19
N VAL A 5 21.34 23.89 28.75
CA VAL A 5 20.44 23.03 29.53
C VAL A 5 19.43 22.26 28.67
N TYR A 6 19.14 22.69 27.44
CA TYR A 6 18.17 22.01 26.56
C TYR A 6 18.74 20.83 25.76
N LYS A 7 20.07 20.69 25.63
CA LYS A 7 20.69 19.54 24.94
C LYS A 7 21.03 18.36 25.86
N LEU A 8 20.98 18.54 27.19
CA LEU A 8 21.26 17.47 28.15
C LEU A 8 19.99 16.69 28.57
N ALA A 9 18.80 17.28 28.42
CA ALA A 9 17.54 16.61 28.71
C ALA A 9 17.12 15.61 27.60
N ILE A 10 17.58 15.82 26.36
CA ILE A 10 17.25 14.95 25.22
C ILE A 10 18.18 13.72 25.16
N CYS A 11 19.41 13.79 25.66
CA CYS A 11 20.32 12.63 25.68
C CYS A 11 20.14 11.70 26.89
N THR A 12 19.27 12.02 27.86
CA THR A 12 19.05 11.19 29.05
C THR A 12 17.74 10.40 29.00
N LEU A 13 16.82 10.72 28.07
CA LEU A 13 15.63 9.89 27.81
C LEU A 13 15.86 8.79 26.76
N THR A 14 16.89 8.91 25.93
CA THR A 14 17.18 7.95 24.84
C THR A 14 18.12 6.81 25.26
N ILE A 15 18.53 6.72 26.53
CA ILE A 15 19.47 5.69 27.05
C ILE A 15 18.85 4.80 28.15
N ILE A 16 17.55 4.91 28.43
CA ILE A 16 16.83 3.98 29.34
C ILE A 16 15.96 2.95 28.59
N MET A 17 15.95 2.96 27.26
CA MET A 17 15.22 1.98 26.44
C MET A 17 16.16 1.02 25.68
N ILE A 18 17.30 0.70 26.28
CA ILE A 18 18.17 -0.42 25.87
C ILE A 18 18.61 -1.09 27.18
N LEU A 19 18.38 -2.40 27.30
CA LEU A 19 18.58 -3.29 28.46
C LEU A 19 17.37 -3.53 29.36
N SER A 20 16.37 -4.24 28.84
CA SER A 20 15.67 -5.29 29.60
C SER A 20 14.79 -6.16 28.70
N PHE A 21 15.42 -6.96 27.84
CA PHE A 21 14.81 -8.20 27.30
C PHE A 21 15.84 -9.31 27.38
N ALA A 22 16.02 -9.80 28.61
CA ALA A 22 16.62 -11.08 28.92
C ALA A 22 15.99 -11.57 30.22
N ALA A 23 14.77 -12.10 30.12
CA ALA A 23 14.21 -13.11 31.01
C ALA A 23 12.80 -13.45 30.53
N CYS A 24 12.59 -14.72 30.23
CA CYS A 24 11.32 -15.34 29.94
C CYS A 24 10.23 -14.90 30.93
N SER A 25 9.05 -14.58 30.39
CA SER A 25 7.82 -14.97 31.05
C SER A 25 6.93 -15.59 30.00
N ASP A 26 6.92 -16.92 29.99
CA ASP A 26 5.79 -17.71 29.52
C ASP A 26 4.55 -17.18 30.24
N THR A 27 3.76 -16.40 29.52
CA THR A 27 2.34 -16.26 29.83
C THR A 27 1.62 -16.56 28.54
N ASP A 28 1.36 -17.86 28.37
CA ASP A 28 0.31 -18.40 27.53
C ASP A 28 -1.00 -17.66 27.88
N ALA A 29 -1.26 -16.57 27.18
CA ALA A 29 -2.58 -16.00 27.08
C ALA A 29 -3.24 -16.73 25.92
N ASP A 30 -4.22 -17.56 26.26
CA ASP A 30 -5.07 -18.35 25.38
C ASP A 30 -5.40 -17.58 24.09
N ASP A 31 -4.68 -17.91 23.01
CA ASP A 31 -4.82 -17.28 21.70
C ASP A 31 -6.20 -17.61 21.15
N GLY A 32 -7.11 -16.63 21.26
CA GLY A 32 -8.40 -16.66 20.59
C GLY A 32 -8.20 -16.85 19.08
N ALA A 33 -8.39 -18.09 18.65
CA ALA A 33 -8.30 -18.61 17.28
C ALA A 33 -6.89 -18.69 16.66
N SER A 34 -5.92 -19.28 17.38
CA SER A 34 -4.72 -19.80 16.70
C SER A 34 -5.12 -20.98 15.79
N SER A 35 -5.03 -20.73 14.49
CA SER A 35 -4.98 -21.78 13.48
C SER A 35 -3.52 -22.12 13.19
N GLY A 36 -3.27 -23.35 12.77
CA GLY A 36 -1.91 -23.83 12.55
C GLY A 36 -1.13 -23.02 11.53
N THR A 37 0.17 -23.25 11.51
CA THR A 37 1.10 -22.71 10.51
C THR A 37 0.76 -23.28 9.12
N ILE A 38 0.76 -22.41 8.10
CA ILE A 38 0.74 -22.83 6.69
C ILE A 38 2.11 -22.57 6.07
N ASN A 39 2.50 -23.40 5.11
CA ASN A 39 3.74 -23.16 4.38
C ASN A 39 3.47 -22.24 3.20
N ALA A 40 4.43 -21.36 2.92
CA ALA A 40 4.45 -20.58 1.70
C ALA A 40 5.44 -21.18 0.71
N LYS A 41 4.98 -21.42 -0.53
CA LYS A 41 5.85 -21.68 -1.66
C LYS A 41 6.26 -20.36 -2.30
N LEU A 42 7.57 -20.14 -2.40
CA LEU A 42 8.14 -18.91 -2.95
C LEU A 42 8.79 -19.18 -4.30
N THR A 43 8.44 -18.39 -5.31
CA THR A 43 9.08 -18.38 -6.63
C THR A 43 9.68 -17.01 -6.88
N GLN A 44 10.99 -16.91 -7.00
CA GLN A 44 11.67 -15.64 -7.19
C GLN A 44 11.25 -14.97 -8.51
N ILE A 45 11.04 -13.65 -8.47
CA ILE A 45 10.81 -12.81 -9.64
C ILE A 45 12.15 -12.20 -10.05
N THR A 46 12.56 -12.43 -11.30
CA THR A 46 13.71 -11.76 -11.89
C THR A 46 13.38 -10.29 -12.14
N MET A 47 14.13 -9.40 -11.51
CA MET A 47 13.97 -7.96 -11.73
C MET A 47 14.70 -7.50 -13.00
N PRO A 48 14.23 -6.43 -13.68
CA PRO A 48 14.68 -6.08 -15.03
C PRO A 48 15.91 -5.16 -15.04
N PHE A 49 16.44 -4.82 -13.87
CA PHE A 49 17.65 -4.03 -13.68
C PHE A 49 18.29 -4.43 -12.35
N ASP A 50 19.59 -4.26 -12.22
CA ASP A 50 20.31 -4.56 -10.97
C ASP A 50 20.22 -3.40 -9.97
N LEU A 51 20.37 -3.73 -8.69
CA LEU A 51 20.61 -2.74 -7.66
C LEU A 51 22.08 -2.31 -7.67
N GLU A 52 22.29 -1.00 -7.61
CA GLU A 52 23.57 -0.33 -7.59
C GLU A 52 23.90 0.06 -6.13
N GLU A 53 25.16 -0.11 -5.77
CA GLU A 53 25.70 0.26 -4.46
C GLU A 53 26.97 1.10 -4.65
N ASP A 54 27.10 2.16 -3.87
CA ASP A 54 28.31 2.95 -3.80
C ASP A 54 29.44 2.10 -3.20
N SER A 55 30.44 1.78 -4.02
CA SER A 55 31.51 0.86 -3.63
C SER A 55 32.39 1.35 -2.48
N GLU A 56 32.37 2.65 -2.17
CA GLU A 56 33.20 3.24 -1.09
C GLU A 56 32.45 3.26 0.25
N THR A 57 31.15 3.52 0.22
CA THR A 57 30.31 3.73 1.41
C THR A 57 29.39 2.56 1.71
N GLY A 58 29.18 1.65 0.76
CA GLY A 58 28.19 0.58 0.82
C GLY A 58 26.74 1.09 0.77
N LYS A 59 26.52 2.34 0.37
CA LYS A 59 25.17 2.91 0.32
C LYS A 59 24.48 2.45 -0.96
N LYS A 60 23.26 1.90 -0.85
CA LYS A 60 22.39 1.66 -2.00
C LYS A 60 22.14 2.97 -2.76
N LEU A 61 22.35 2.94 -4.06
CA LEU A 61 22.14 4.07 -4.96
C LEU A 61 20.76 4.05 -5.58
N ASN A 62 20.18 2.86 -5.74
CA ASN A 62 18.81 2.71 -6.22
C ASN A 62 18.02 1.64 -5.44
N MET A 63 16.71 1.60 -5.72
CA MET A 63 15.79 0.61 -5.18
C MET A 63 14.65 0.31 -6.16
N TYR A 64 14.04 -0.85 -5.98
CA TYR A 64 12.79 -1.19 -6.65
C TYR A 64 11.61 -0.52 -5.96
N THR A 65 10.66 -0.05 -6.76
CA THR A 65 9.35 0.35 -6.27
C THR A 65 8.27 -0.29 -7.12
N VAL A 66 7.30 -0.94 -6.49
CA VAL A 66 6.12 -1.46 -7.17
C VAL A 66 5.09 -0.34 -7.37
N CYS A 67 4.74 -0.09 -8.63
CA CYS A 67 3.72 0.88 -9.03
C CYS A 67 2.35 0.21 -9.30
N TYR A 68 2.34 -1.10 -9.53
CA TYR A 68 1.15 -1.93 -9.70
C TYR A 68 1.50 -3.41 -9.58
N SER A 69 0.56 -4.19 -9.07
CA SER A 69 0.62 -5.66 -9.05
C SER A 69 -0.74 -6.23 -9.43
N GLY A 70 -0.71 -7.24 -10.30
CA GLY A 70 -1.87 -8.03 -10.71
C GLY A 70 -1.49 -9.50 -10.88
N LYS A 71 -2.43 -10.30 -11.41
CA LYS A 71 -2.31 -11.77 -11.49
C LYS A 71 -1.06 -12.31 -12.21
N ASP A 72 -0.63 -11.59 -13.24
CA ASP A 72 0.48 -12.01 -14.11
C ASP A 72 1.46 -10.85 -14.38
N THR A 73 1.16 -9.65 -13.88
CA THR A 73 1.89 -8.42 -14.22
C THR A 73 2.29 -7.67 -12.97
N ILE A 74 3.53 -7.18 -12.94
CA ILE A 74 4.00 -6.19 -11.96
C ILE A 74 4.60 -5.01 -12.75
N ILE A 75 4.33 -3.79 -12.30
CA ILE A 75 4.99 -2.60 -12.84
C ILE A 75 5.95 -2.09 -11.78
N VAL A 76 7.22 -1.92 -12.16
CA VAL A 76 8.31 -1.55 -11.24
C VAL A 76 9.06 -0.33 -11.75
N ALA A 77 9.30 0.63 -10.86
CA ALA A 77 10.16 1.79 -11.10
C ALA A 77 11.58 1.55 -10.53
N ASN A 78 12.59 2.05 -11.25
CA ASN A 78 13.95 2.19 -10.73
C ASN A 78 14.08 3.59 -10.12
N VAL A 79 14.32 3.66 -8.81
CA VAL A 79 14.38 4.92 -8.05
C VAL A 79 15.79 5.14 -7.54
N TYR A 80 16.40 6.29 -7.85
CA TYR A 80 17.71 6.66 -7.33
C TYR A 80 17.56 7.53 -6.06
N ASP A 81 18.22 7.12 -4.97
CA ASP A 81 18.12 7.74 -3.63
C ASP A 81 19.05 8.96 -3.47
N ASP A 82 18.88 9.95 -4.35
CA ASP A 82 19.54 11.27 -4.24
C ASP A 82 18.68 12.29 -3.46
N ILE A 83 17.47 11.91 -3.01
CA ILE A 83 16.54 12.77 -2.28
C ILE A 83 16.32 12.20 -0.87
N THR A 84 17.22 12.56 0.03
CA THR A 84 17.05 12.43 1.47
C THR A 84 15.70 13.01 1.92
N THR A 85 14.78 12.17 2.41
CA THR A 85 14.19 12.16 3.77
C THR A 85 12.91 11.32 3.80
N ALA A 86 12.98 10.06 4.24
CA ALA A 86 11.89 9.43 4.98
C ALA A 86 12.38 8.09 5.55
N THR A 87 12.62 8.04 6.85
CA THR A 87 12.81 6.80 7.63
C THR A 87 11.51 5.97 7.75
N GLU A 88 10.44 6.35 7.06
CA GLU A 88 9.16 5.63 6.98
C GLU A 88 8.52 5.90 5.61
N VAL A 89 9.16 5.45 4.52
CA VAL A 89 8.48 5.41 3.21
C VAL A 89 7.45 4.28 3.28
N ILE A 90 6.24 4.58 3.76
CA ILE A 90 5.11 3.65 3.70
C ILE A 90 4.55 3.58 2.26
N TYR A 91 4.84 4.57 1.40
CA TYR A 91 4.39 4.61 0.01
C TYR A 91 5.39 5.35 -0.89
N PRO A 92 5.56 4.98 -2.15
CA PRO A 92 6.70 5.45 -2.91
C PRO A 92 6.49 6.83 -3.53
N GLU A 93 7.30 7.80 -3.11
CA GLU A 93 7.55 9.03 -3.86
C GLU A 93 8.68 8.77 -4.87
N THR A 94 8.36 8.32 -6.09
CA THR A 94 9.43 7.99 -7.07
C THR A 94 9.69 9.11 -8.06
N ARG A 95 10.91 9.65 -8.09
CA ARG A 95 11.41 10.31 -9.31
C ARG A 95 12.08 9.24 -10.15
N THR A 96 11.43 8.83 -11.23
CA THR A 96 12.00 7.84 -12.14
C THR A 96 11.91 8.31 -13.59
N LYS A 97 12.92 7.92 -14.39
CA LYS A 97 12.94 8.20 -15.84
C LYS A 97 11.92 7.34 -16.59
N GLY A 98 11.48 6.22 -16.00
CA GLY A 98 10.55 5.30 -16.62
C GLY A 98 10.17 4.14 -15.73
N VAL A 99 9.25 3.30 -16.22
CA VAL A 99 8.78 2.11 -15.52
C VAL A 99 8.95 0.87 -16.38
N TYR A 100 9.17 -0.27 -15.73
CA TYR A 100 9.19 -1.58 -16.37
C TYR A 100 7.84 -2.25 -16.14
N VAL A 101 7.21 -2.73 -17.21
CA VAL A 101 6.05 -3.62 -17.15
C VAL A 101 6.58 -5.05 -17.31
N LEU A 102 6.46 -5.86 -16.27
CA LEU A 102 6.95 -7.24 -16.27
C LEU A 102 5.79 -8.22 -16.28
N ASN A 103 5.88 -9.24 -17.13
CA ASN A 103 5.15 -10.50 -16.95
C ASN A 103 6.07 -11.47 -16.20
N TYR A 104 5.84 -11.60 -14.89
CA TYR A 104 6.71 -12.39 -14.00
C TYR A 104 6.49 -13.90 -14.14
N ARG A 105 5.49 -14.37 -14.89
CA ARG A 105 5.32 -15.80 -15.22
C ARG A 105 6.04 -16.20 -16.50
N GLU A 106 6.20 -15.26 -17.43
CA GLU A 106 6.86 -15.47 -18.72
C GLU A 106 8.29 -14.93 -18.77
N ASP A 107 8.78 -14.34 -17.68
CA ASP A 107 10.10 -13.71 -17.56
C ASP A 107 10.35 -12.70 -18.70
N SER A 108 9.36 -11.86 -18.96
CA SER A 108 9.42 -10.82 -20.00
C SER A 108 9.17 -9.45 -19.43
N SER A 109 9.81 -8.43 -20.02
CA SER A 109 9.69 -7.05 -19.59
C SER A 109 9.70 -6.06 -20.75
N GLU A 110 8.99 -4.95 -20.56
CA GLU A 110 8.98 -3.79 -21.45
C GLU A 110 9.25 -2.52 -20.65
N PHE A 111 10.14 -1.67 -21.16
CA PHE A 111 10.50 -0.40 -20.52
C PHE A 111 9.79 0.79 -21.18
N TYR A 112 9.10 1.59 -20.36
CA TYR A 112 8.44 2.83 -20.76
C TYR A 112 9.26 4.02 -20.25
N ASP A 113 10.00 4.68 -21.14
CA ASP A 113 10.74 5.93 -20.87
C ASP A 113 9.76 7.11 -20.78
N LEU A 114 9.28 7.37 -19.57
CA LEU A 114 8.26 8.39 -19.28
C LEU A 114 8.78 9.81 -19.48
N LYS A 115 10.10 10.03 -19.44
CA LYS A 115 10.75 11.35 -19.58
C LYS A 115 10.13 12.42 -18.67
N SER A 116 9.59 12.01 -17.52
CA SER A 116 8.98 12.88 -16.54
C SER A 116 9.97 13.19 -15.42
N GLU A 117 10.01 14.45 -15.00
CA GLU A 117 10.73 14.87 -13.78
C GLU A 117 9.80 14.86 -12.55
N ASN A 118 8.54 14.49 -12.74
CA ASN A 118 7.51 14.43 -11.71
C ASN A 118 7.61 13.14 -10.88
N LEU A 119 6.98 13.15 -9.71
CA LEU A 119 6.83 11.98 -8.87
C LEU A 119 5.77 11.04 -9.43
N ILE A 120 6.13 9.78 -9.69
CA ILE A 120 5.21 8.74 -10.15
C ILE A 120 4.85 7.85 -8.97
N TYR A 121 3.56 7.65 -8.73
CA TYR A 121 3.07 6.88 -7.57
C TYR A 121 2.50 5.52 -7.98
N SER A 122 1.85 5.48 -9.13
CA SER A 122 1.20 4.27 -9.64
C SER A 122 1.11 4.32 -11.16
N ALA A 123 1.13 3.14 -11.76
CA ALA A 123 1.00 2.97 -13.20
C ALA A 123 0.33 1.63 -13.46
N VAL A 124 -0.62 1.58 -14.38
CA VAL A 124 -1.36 0.37 -14.76
C VAL A 124 -1.21 0.07 -16.24
N PRO A 125 -1.21 -1.21 -16.65
CA PRO A 125 -1.26 -1.56 -18.06
C PRO A 125 -2.60 -1.12 -18.67
N TYR A 126 -2.57 -0.53 -19.85
CA TYR A 126 -3.77 -0.09 -20.56
C TYR A 126 -3.59 -0.13 -22.08
N LYS A 127 -4.32 -1.03 -22.74
CA LYS A 127 -4.25 -1.26 -24.19
C LYS A 127 -2.80 -1.57 -24.61
N ASP A 128 -2.23 -0.75 -25.49
CA ASP A 128 -0.87 -0.81 -26.04
C ASP A 128 0.12 0.07 -25.28
N GLY A 129 -0.24 0.53 -24.08
CA GLY A 129 0.64 1.32 -23.24
C GLY A 129 0.27 1.22 -21.76
N ILE A 130 0.48 2.33 -21.05
CA ILE A 130 0.20 2.47 -19.62
C ILE A 130 -0.62 3.72 -19.34
N ILE A 131 -1.37 3.67 -18.23
CA ILE A 131 -1.89 4.88 -17.58
C ILE A 131 -1.15 5.04 -16.26
N TYR A 132 -0.60 6.22 -15.99
CA TYR A 132 0.10 6.49 -14.74
C TYR A 132 -0.37 7.79 -14.10
N ALA A 133 -0.23 7.84 -12.78
CA ALA A 133 -0.44 9.04 -11.99
C ALA A 133 0.93 9.67 -11.69
N GLU A 134 1.07 10.93 -12.07
CA GLU A 134 2.25 11.73 -11.74
C GLU A 134 1.86 12.99 -10.97
N SER A 135 2.81 13.51 -10.19
CA SER A 135 2.60 14.75 -9.46
C SER A 135 3.85 15.58 -9.27
N LYS A 136 3.65 16.84 -8.91
CA LYS A 136 4.71 17.74 -8.49
C LYS A 136 4.23 18.67 -7.40
N ILE A 137 5.16 19.01 -6.51
CA ILE A 137 4.95 20.07 -5.53
C ILE A 137 5.25 21.40 -6.22
N ASP A 138 4.23 22.25 -6.34
CA ASP A 138 4.43 23.65 -6.68
C ASP A 138 4.84 24.42 -5.43
N THR A 139 6.14 24.71 -5.34
CA THR A 139 6.74 25.35 -4.17
C THR A 139 6.33 26.82 -4.01
N GLN A 140 5.80 27.47 -5.04
CA GLN A 140 5.33 28.86 -4.96
C GLN A 140 3.94 28.93 -4.32
N GLU A 141 3.07 27.98 -4.67
CA GLU A 141 1.68 27.97 -4.23
C GLU A 141 1.43 27.03 -3.04
N SER A 142 2.45 26.26 -2.61
CA SER A 142 2.31 25.17 -1.63
C SER A 142 1.19 24.18 -2.02
N MET A 143 1.07 23.91 -3.32
CA MET A 143 0.04 23.03 -3.88
C MET A 143 0.66 21.80 -4.52
N TYR A 144 0.02 20.66 -4.31
CA TYR A 144 0.34 19.40 -4.95
C TYR A 144 -0.46 19.28 -6.25
N LYS A 145 0.20 19.36 -7.40
CA LYS A 145 -0.42 19.25 -8.73
C LYS A 145 -0.27 17.81 -9.22
N TRP A 146 -1.33 17.22 -9.73
CA TRP A 146 -1.33 15.84 -10.23
C TRP A 146 -1.92 15.73 -11.63
N ASN A 147 -1.46 14.75 -12.40
CA ASN A 147 -1.98 14.38 -13.71
C ASN A 147 -2.25 12.87 -13.76
N ILE A 148 -3.31 12.48 -14.47
CA ILE A 148 -3.49 11.12 -14.99
C ILE A 148 -3.09 11.13 -16.45
N VAL A 149 -2.11 10.32 -16.83
CA VAL A 149 -1.50 10.35 -18.15
C VAL A 149 -1.58 8.99 -18.80
N TYR A 150 -1.91 8.96 -20.09
CA TYR A 150 -1.71 7.80 -20.96
C TYR A 150 -0.41 7.94 -21.75
N PHE A 151 0.36 6.85 -21.82
CA PHE A 151 1.59 6.78 -22.61
C PHE A 151 1.79 5.40 -23.25
N ASP A 152 2.05 5.39 -24.56
CA ASP A 152 2.27 4.17 -25.37
C ASP A 152 3.73 4.03 -25.88
N GLY A 153 4.66 4.77 -25.27
CA GLY A 153 6.04 4.88 -25.76
C GLY A 153 6.26 5.99 -26.79
N LYS A 154 5.20 6.55 -27.38
CA LYS A 154 5.28 7.63 -28.39
C LYS A 154 4.35 8.80 -28.07
N ASN A 155 3.09 8.51 -27.82
CA ASN A 155 2.04 9.48 -27.56
C ASN A 155 1.89 9.66 -26.07
N HIS A 156 1.90 10.92 -25.63
CA HIS A 156 1.67 11.32 -24.26
C HIS A 156 0.38 12.14 -24.20
N ASN A 157 -0.63 11.65 -23.48
CA ASN A 157 -1.93 12.31 -23.38
C ASN A 157 -2.35 12.48 -21.92
N ILE A 158 -2.56 13.72 -21.49
CA ILE A 158 -3.12 14.03 -20.16
C ILE A 158 -4.62 13.76 -20.22
N ILE A 159 -5.09 12.78 -19.45
CA ILE A 159 -6.50 12.38 -19.35
C ILE A 159 -7.26 13.27 -18.38
N ASP A 160 -6.63 13.59 -17.24
CA ASP A 160 -7.19 14.42 -16.18
C ASP A 160 -6.07 15.09 -15.40
N SER A 161 -6.40 16.16 -14.69
CA SER A 161 -5.46 16.90 -13.86
C SER A 161 -6.17 17.63 -12.74
N GLY A 162 -5.46 17.87 -11.65
CA GLY A 162 -5.96 18.69 -10.56
C GLY A 162 -4.87 19.10 -9.59
N TYR A 163 -5.30 19.66 -8.46
CA TYR A 163 -4.40 20.12 -7.43
C TYR A 163 -5.05 20.02 -6.05
N SER A 164 -4.24 19.73 -5.04
CA SER A 164 -4.66 19.63 -3.65
C SER A 164 -3.67 20.36 -2.74
N THR A 165 -4.14 20.78 -1.57
CA THR A 165 -3.28 21.24 -0.47
C THR A 165 -2.71 20.09 0.36
N ASN A 166 -3.26 18.89 0.20
CA ASN A 166 -2.79 17.69 0.88
C ASN A 166 -1.82 16.94 -0.04
N GLN A 167 -0.76 16.37 0.54
CA GLN A 167 0.32 15.70 -0.20
C GLN A 167 0.04 14.21 -0.43
N ILE A 168 -1.18 13.74 -0.16
CA ILE A 168 -1.53 12.35 -0.44
C ILE A 168 -1.68 12.16 -1.95
N ALA A 169 -0.92 11.22 -2.47
CA ALA A 169 -0.80 11.01 -3.90
C ALA A 169 -2.11 10.66 -4.57
N THR A 170 -2.30 11.13 -5.80
CA THR A 170 -3.30 10.56 -6.69
C THR A 170 -2.75 9.25 -7.26
N GLU A 171 -3.58 8.21 -7.27
CA GLU A 171 -3.16 6.88 -7.75
C GLU A 171 -4.19 6.26 -8.66
N VAL A 172 -3.71 5.41 -9.57
CA VAL A 172 -4.52 4.65 -10.51
C VAL A 172 -4.33 3.16 -10.27
N THR A 173 -5.43 2.41 -10.33
CA THR A 173 -5.48 0.95 -10.26
C THR A 173 -6.41 0.39 -11.35
N LEU A 174 -6.53 -0.94 -11.45
CA LEU A 174 -7.42 -1.61 -12.39
C LEU A 174 -8.55 -2.34 -11.66
N ILE A 175 -9.78 -2.08 -12.11
CA ILE A 175 -10.97 -2.89 -11.79
C ILE A 175 -11.35 -3.65 -13.06
N GLY A 176 -11.10 -4.95 -13.06
CA GLY A 176 -11.11 -5.78 -14.27
C GLY A 176 -10.13 -5.23 -15.31
N LYS A 177 -10.63 -4.52 -16.31
CA LYS A 177 -9.83 -3.86 -17.37
C LYS A 177 -9.98 -2.34 -17.36
N THR A 178 -10.71 -1.80 -16.40
CA THR A 178 -11.05 -0.39 -16.33
C THR A 178 -10.12 0.31 -15.35
N PRO A 179 -9.33 1.29 -15.80
CA PRO A 179 -8.55 2.12 -14.90
C PRO A 179 -9.47 2.96 -14.02
N VAL A 180 -9.23 2.89 -12.71
CA VAL A 180 -9.93 3.67 -11.69
C VAL A 180 -8.89 4.41 -10.86
N TYR A 181 -9.19 5.65 -10.51
CA TYR A 181 -8.32 6.47 -9.68
C TYR A 181 -9.13 7.31 -8.69
N VAL A 182 -8.47 7.66 -7.58
CA VAL A 182 -8.99 8.53 -6.53
C VAL A 182 -8.12 9.77 -6.50
N SER A 183 -8.76 10.92 -6.65
CA SER A 183 -8.09 12.21 -6.77
C SER A 183 -8.68 13.24 -5.82
N GLU A 184 -7.86 14.19 -5.39
CA GLU A 184 -8.31 15.36 -4.63
C GLU A 184 -8.25 16.64 -5.49
N HIS A 185 -9.25 17.50 -5.32
CA HIS A 185 -9.25 18.84 -5.90
C HIS A 185 -9.63 19.88 -4.85
N THR A 186 -8.76 20.86 -4.61
CA THR A 186 -9.02 21.95 -3.65
C THR A 186 -9.32 23.25 -4.37
N GLU A 187 -10.54 23.75 -4.31
CA GLU A 187 -10.91 25.07 -4.87
C GLU A 187 -11.67 25.89 -3.83
N GLY A 188 -11.33 27.18 -3.70
CA GLY A 188 -12.00 28.07 -2.74
C GLY A 188 -11.89 27.63 -1.27
N GLY A 189 -10.88 26.82 -0.93
CA GLY A 189 -10.69 26.24 0.41
C GLY A 189 -11.51 24.97 0.69
N LEU A 190 -12.36 24.54 -0.25
CA LEU A 190 -13.07 23.27 -0.18
C LEU A 190 -12.25 22.19 -0.88
N THR A 191 -12.01 21.05 -0.22
CA THR A 191 -11.40 19.88 -0.86
C THR A 191 -12.48 18.88 -1.22
N THR A 192 -12.47 18.45 -2.48
CA THR A 192 -13.35 17.41 -3.02
C THR A 192 -12.51 16.18 -3.31
N VAL A 193 -12.91 15.02 -2.79
CA VAL A 193 -12.32 13.74 -3.19
C VAL A 193 -13.24 13.12 -4.23
N SER A 194 -12.69 12.71 -5.37
CA SER A 194 -13.45 12.07 -6.44
C SER A 194 -12.89 10.69 -6.74
N VAL A 195 -13.78 9.72 -6.89
CA VAL A 195 -13.47 8.44 -7.53
C VAL A 195 -13.86 8.56 -8.98
N LYS A 196 -12.93 8.25 -9.88
CA LYS A 196 -13.13 8.40 -11.32
C LYS A 196 -12.59 7.18 -12.06
N LYS A 197 -13.10 6.96 -13.26
CA LYS A 197 -12.61 5.93 -14.19
C LYS A 197 -12.16 6.53 -15.50
N VAL A 198 -11.34 5.78 -16.24
CA VAL A 198 -10.91 6.16 -17.58
C VAL A 198 -11.65 5.34 -18.63
N VAL A 199 -12.47 6.00 -19.44
CA VAL A 199 -13.17 5.41 -20.58
C VAL A 199 -12.76 6.15 -21.84
N ASN A 200 -12.22 5.43 -22.82
CA ASN A 200 -11.76 6.01 -24.09
C ASN A 200 -10.82 7.23 -23.91
N LEU A 201 -9.86 7.12 -22.98
CA LEU A 201 -8.92 8.19 -22.62
C LEU A 201 -9.59 9.49 -22.13
N LYS A 202 -10.79 9.37 -21.55
CA LYS A 202 -11.50 10.45 -20.87
C LYS A 202 -11.83 10.02 -19.44
N SER A 203 -11.78 10.99 -18.54
CA SER A 203 -12.22 10.81 -17.17
C SER A 203 -13.75 10.85 -17.07
N GLU A 204 -14.31 9.90 -16.31
CA GLU A 204 -15.71 9.88 -15.89
C GLU A 204 -15.77 9.75 -14.36
N THR A 205 -16.51 10.63 -13.69
CA THR A 205 -16.70 10.57 -12.23
C THR A 205 -17.69 9.47 -11.86
N ILE A 206 -17.29 8.61 -10.91
CA ILE A 206 -18.15 7.62 -10.27
C ILE A 206 -18.85 8.26 -9.06
N GLU A 207 -18.07 8.84 -8.16
CA GLU A 207 -18.58 9.57 -7.00
C GLU A 207 -17.65 10.77 -6.67
N ALA A 208 -18.22 11.82 -6.09
CA ALA A 208 -17.48 12.94 -5.53
C ALA A 208 -18.02 13.28 -4.13
N VAL A 209 -17.10 13.48 -3.20
CA VAL A 209 -17.39 13.81 -1.80
C VAL A 209 -16.74 15.14 -1.46
N ASP A 210 -17.58 16.13 -1.16
CA ASP A 210 -17.14 17.46 -0.75
C ASP A 210 -16.70 17.47 0.71
N ASN A 211 -15.78 18.39 1.03
CA ASN A 211 -15.21 18.57 2.37
C ASN A 211 -14.61 17.28 2.96
N ALA A 212 -13.94 16.52 2.11
CA ALA A 212 -13.23 15.29 2.47
C ALA A 212 -11.75 15.40 2.08
N ARG A 213 -10.93 14.55 2.71
CA ARG A 213 -9.53 14.32 2.32
C ARG A 213 -9.30 12.83 2.13
N LYS A 214 -8.53 12.45 1.13
CA LYS A 214 -7.94 11.12 0.99
C LYS A 214 -7.01 10.90 2.18
N TYR A 215 -7.01 9.71 2.76
CA TYR A 215 -6.21 9.35 3.94
C TYR A 215 -5.32 8.13 3.71
N SER A 216 -5.67 7.28 2.74
CA SER A 216 -4.87 6.11 2.33
C SER A 216 -4.71 6.07 0.82
N ILE A 217 -3.78 5.23 0.36
CA ILE A 217 -3.70 4.82 -1.04
C ILE A 217 -4.92 3.99 -1.47
N ILE A 218 -5.04 3.73 -2.78
CA ILE A 218 -6.07 2.84 -3.32
C ILE A 218 -5.56 1.40 -3.26
N GLU A 219 -6.36 0.53 -2.64
CA GLU A 219 -6.16 -0.91 -2.69
C GLU A 219 -7.20 -1.57 -3.61
N THR A 220 -6.88 -2.76 -4.10
CA THR A 220 -7.80 -3.52 -4.95
C THR A 220 -7.60 -5.02 -4.79
N ASN A 221 -8.70 -5.76 -4.93
CA ASN A 221 -8.68 -7.21 -5.12
C ASN A 221 -8.80 -7.61 -6.61
N GLY A 222 -8.81 -6.63 -7.53
CA GLY A 222 -9.01 -6.80 -8.97
C GLY A 222 -10.44 -6.57 -9.44
N ASP A 223 -11.45 -6.80 -8.59
CA ASP A 223 -12.88 -6.63 -8.93
C ASP A 223 -13.51 -5.42 -8.24
N ALA A 224 -12.93 -4.96 -7.14
CA ALA A 224 -13.34 -3.80 -6.38
C ALA A 224 -12.11 -2.99 -5.93
N TYR A 225 -12.32 -1.70 -5.67
CA TYR A 225 -11.36 -0.83 -5.03
C TYR A 225 -11.76 -0.55 -3.59
N PHE A 226 -10.77 -0.18 -2.79
CA PHE A 226 -10.93 0.30 -1.43
C PHE A 226 -10.00 1.50 -1.19
N PHE A 227 -10.48 2.51 -0.46
CA PHE A 227 -9.67 3.62 0.03
C PHE A 227 -10.28 4.22 1.29
N THR A 228 -9.47 4.97 2.03
CA THR A 228 -9.88 5.66 3.26
C THR A 228 -10.00 7.15 3.02
N LEU A 229 -11.11 7.72 3.47
CA LEU A 229 -11.36 9.16 3.53
C LEU A 229 -11.31 9.64 4.97
N TYR A 230 -10.90 10.89 5.16
CA TYR A 230 -11.16 11.66 6.36
C TYR A 230 -12.27 12.67 6.06
N ASP A 231 -13.42 12.45 6.69
CA ASP A 231 -14.55 13.38 6.65
C ASP A 231 -14.23 14.59 7.54
N CYS A 232 -13.99 15.74 6.92
CA CYS A 232 -13.59 16.94 7.64
C CYS A 232 -14.76 17.61 8.38
N GLN A 233 -16.02 17.22 8.11
CA GLN A 233 -17.17 17.72 8.88
C GLN A 233 -17.36 16.95 10.18
N ASN A 234 -17.23 15.62 10.10
CA ASN A 234 -17.47 14.73 11.23
C ASN A 234 -16.21 14.36 12.01
N GLU A 235 -15.03 14.75 11.50
CA GLU A 235 -13.71 14.44 12.06
C GLU A 235 -13.49 12.93 12.26
N LYS A 236 -13.94 12.15 11.27
CA LYS A 236 -13.96 10.69 11.31
C LYS A 236 -13.40 10.09 10.03
N ALA A 237 -12.71 8.96 10.17
CA ALA A 237 -12.30 8.16 9.03
C ALA A 237 -13.50 7.39 8.46
N LYS A 238 -13.56 7.29 7.14
CA LYS A 238 -14.54 6.49 6.39
C LYS A 238 -13.79 5.54 5.47
N LEU A 239 -14.17 4.28 5.53
CA LEU A 239 -13.73 3.24 4.61
C LEU A 239 -14.70 3.20 3.43
N CYS A 240 -14.18 3.42 2.23
CA CYS A 240 -14.97 3.48 1.00
C CYS A 240 -14.58 2.32 0.08
N ALA A 241 -15.56 1.58 -0.40
CA ALA A 241 -15.35 0.53 -1.40
C ALA A 241 -16.39 0.58 -2.51
N GLY A 242 -15.97 0.17 -3.70
CA GLY A 242 -16.77 0.26 -4.91
C GLY A 242 -16.18 -0.52 -6.08
N ASP A 243 -16.88 -0.48 -7.21
CA ASP A 243 -16.45 -1.04 -8.49
C ASP A 243 -16.41 0.06 -9.57
N GLU A 244 -16.20 -0.32 -10.83
CA GLU A 244 -16.17 0.65 -11.94
C GLU A 244 -17.49 1.43 -12.18
N LYS A 245 -18.59 1.11 -11.48
CA LYS A 245 -19.91 1.70 -11.67
C LYS A 245 -20.30 2.60 -10.50
N GLU A 246 -20.06 2.18 -9.28
CA GLU A 246 -20.49 2.90 -8.08
C GLU A 246 -19.61 2.62 -6.86
N VAL A 247 -19.64 3.55 -5.91
CA VAL A 247 -19.23 3.30 -4.52
C VAL A 247 -20.45 2.76 -3.79
N TYR A 248 -20.43 1.48 -3.44
CA TYR A 248 -21.56 0.82 -2.78
C TYR A 248 -21.38 0.70 -1.26
N LEU A 249 -20.19 0.98 -0.71
CA LEU A 249 -19.93 0.94 0.72
C LEU A 249 -19.23 2.23 1.19
N GLN A 250 -19.80 2.86 2.22
CA GLN A 250 -19.15 3.90 3.01
C GLN A 250 -19.35 3.58 4.49
N TYR A 251 -18.28 3.12 5.15
CA TYR A 251 -18.31 2.65 6.52
C TYR A 251 -17.53 3.61 7.43
N GLN A 252 -18.19 4.19 8.44
CA GLN A 252 -17.52 5.08 9.39
C GLN A 252 -16.74 4.27 10.43
N LEU A 253 -15.46 4.61 10.61
CA LEU A 253 -14.64 4.05 11.66
C LEU A 253 -14.68 4.93 12.91
N ASP A 254 -14.97 4.30 14.04
CA ASP A 254 -14.92 4.95 15.36
C ASP A 254 -13.62 4.68 16.12
N ASP A 255 -12.98 3.55 15.83
CA ASP A 255 -11.72 3.12 16.43
C ASP A 255 -10.52 3.53 15.55
N ALA A 256 -9.33 3.62 16.16
CA ALA A 256 -8.08 3.89 15.43
C ALA A 256 -7.74 2.75 14.46
N LEU A 257 -7.39 3.11 13.22
CA LEU A 257 -7.03 2.18 12.15
C LEU A 257 -5.51 1.96 12.13
N ASN A 258 -5.07 0.70 12.26
CA ASN A 258 -3.65 0.34 12.15
C ASN A 258 -3.29 -0.01 10.69
N SER A 259 -4.07 -0.91 10.08
CA SER A 259 -3.92 -1.35 8.71
C SER A 259 -5.24 -1.94 8.23
N CYS A 260 -5.51 -1.90 6.94
CA CYS A 260 -6.69 -2.47 6.33
C CYS A 260 -6.35 -2.99 4.95
N THR A 261 -7.22 -3.83 4.41
CA THR A 261 -7.14 -4.24 3.03
C THR A 261 -8.48 -4.73 2.51
N LEU A 262 -8.55 -4.99 1.20
CA LEU A 262 -9.71 -5.55 0.52
C LEU A 262 -9.46 -7.02 0.18
N ASN A 263 -10.32 -7.90 0.68
CA ASN A 263 -10.38 -9.30 0.27
C ASN A 263 -11.54 -9.54 -0.72
N GLU A 264 -11.85 -10.78 -1.11
CA GLU A 264 -12.89 -11.08 -2.13
C GLU A 264 -14.22 -10.34 -1.86
N ASN A 265 -14.75 -10.43 -0.64
CA ASN A 265 -16.11 -9.94 -0.31
C ASN A 265 -16.18 -9.02 0.92
N CYS A 266 -15.05 -8.59 1.48
CA CYS A 266 -15.03 -7.74 2.66
C CYS A 266 -13.77 -6.88 2.73
N ILE A 267 -13.89 -5.73 3.39
CA ILE A 267 -12.74 -5.01 3.93
C ILE A 267 -12.31 -5.74 5.20
N VAL A 268 -11.02 -6.01 5.35
CA VAL A 268 -10.43 -6.57 6.56
C VAL A 268 -9.56 -5.50 7.20
N ALA A 269 -9.88 -5.11 8.43
CA ALA A 269 -9.20 -4.01 9.12
C ALA A 269 -8.68 -4.42 10.49
N SER A 270 -7.42 -4.11 10.75
CA SER A 270 -6.77 -4.16 12.06
C SER A 270 -6.99 -2.82 12.76
N ILE A 271 -7.72 -2.84 13.88
CA ILE A 271 -8.10 -1.63 14.61
C ILE A 271 -7.82 -1.74 16.11
N GLY A 272 -7.61 -0.59 16.75
CA GLY A 272 -7.37 -0.43 18.18
C GLY A 272 -5.89 -0.18 18.52
N GLU A 273 -5.65 0.79 19.41
CA GLU A 273 -4.31 1.13 19.91
C GLU A 273 -3.92 0.27 21.13
N GLU A 274 -4.81 0.25 22.13
CA GLU A 274 -4.65 -0.48 23.39
C GLU A 274 -4.85 -1.99 23.18
N THR A 275 -3.99 -2.81 23.79
CA THR A 275 -3.96 -4.27 23.60
C THR A 275 -5.33 -4.93 23.78
N GLU A 276 -6.11 -4.52 24.79
CA GLU A 276 -7.44 -5.06 25.07
C GLU A 276 -8.53 -4.64 24.06
N LYS A 277 -8.28 -3.59 23.28
CA LYS A 277 -9.19 -3.08 22.24
C LYS A 277 -8.81 -3.55 20.84
N ARG A 278 -7.67 -4.23 20.69
CA ARG A 278 -7.18 -4.72 19.40
C ARG A 278 -8.06 -5.83 18.86
N LYS A 279 -8.48 -5.67 17.61
CA LYS A 279 -9.30 -6.65 16.90
C LYS A 279 -9.07 -6.54 15.40
N ILE A 280 -9.32 -7.64 14.72
CA ILE A 280 -9.55 -7.65 13.27
C ILE A 280 -11.06 -7.55 13.05
N VAL A 281 -11.48 -6.68 12.15
CA VAL A 281 -12.87 -6.57 11.71
C VAL A 281 -12.98 -6.93 10.24
N GLY A 282 -13.90 -7.84 9.93
CA GLY A 282 -14.37 -8.07 8.57
C GLY A 282 -15.64 -7.27 8.33
N ILE A 283 -15.59 -6.30 7.42
CA ILE A 283 -16.71 -5.44 7.02
C ILE A 283 -17.18 -5.92 5.65
N PRO A 284 -18.30 -6.66 5.55
CA PRO A 284 -18.80 -7.19 4.29
C PRO A 284 -19.16 -6.08 3.29
N LEU A 285 -18.82 -6.29 2.02
CA LEU A 285 -19.10 -5.34 0.95
C LEU A 285 -20.60 -5.25 0.62
N ASP A 286 -21.37 -6.30 0.94
CA ASP A 286 -22.82 -6.37 0.75
C ASP A 286 -23.63 -5.71 1.88
N GLY A 287 -22.94 -5.11 2.87
CA GLY A 287 -23.58 -4.50 4.04
C GLY A 287 -24.14 -5.52 5.04
N SER A 288 -23.82 -6.80 4.92
CA SER A 288 -24.15 -7.81 5.91
C SER A 288 -23.36 -7.61 7.22
N LYS A 289 -23.66 -8.43 8.22
CA LYS A 289 -23.16 -8.23 9.59
C LYS A 289 -21.63 -8.36 9.64
N GLU A 290 -21.00 -7.39 10.29
CA GLU A 290 -19.58 -7.41 10.62
C GLU A 290 -19.16 -8.65 11.41
N LYS A 291 -17.94 -9.09 11.14
CA LYS A 291 -17.23 -10.09 11.93
C LYS A 291 -16.14 -9.44 12.74
N TYR A 292 -15.98 -9.90 13.97
CA TYR A 292 -14.95 -9.42 14.88
C TYR A 292 -14.12 -10.61 15.35
N LEU A 293 -12.81 -10.48 15.22
CA LEU A 293 -11.86 -11.41 15.77
C LEU A 293 -10.98 -10.65 16.76
N GLN A 294 -11.16 -10.92 18.05
CA GLN A 294 -10.33 -10.32 19.09
C GLN A 294 -8.89 -10.80 18.93
N GLN A 295 -7.92 -9.88 19.05
CA GLN A 295 -6.50 -10.18 18.87
C GLN A 295 -5.67 -9.41 19.89
N THR A 296 -4.49 -9.93 20.21
CA THR A 296 -3.53 -9.26 21.11
C THR A 296 -2.49 -8.46 20.32
N LYS A 297 -2.17 -8.93 19.11
CA LYS A 297 -1.21 -8.32 18.17
C LYS A 297 -1.86 -7.20 17.36
N ARG A 298 -1.03 -6.25 16.92
CA ARG A 298 -1.38 -5.32 15.84
C ARG A 298 -0.93 -5.94 14.53
N TRP A 299 -1.77 -5.80 13.53
CA TRP A 299 -1.47 -6.24 12.17
C TRP A 299 -1.18 -5.04 11.29
N TRP A 300 -0.09 -5.13 10.55
CA TRP A 300 0.44 -4.12 9.66
C TRP A 300 0.54 -4.67 8.24
N ARG A 301 0.62 -3.78 7.26
CA ARG A 301 0.86 -4.13 5.84
C ARG A 301 -0.11 -5.20 5.35
N MET A 302 -1.37 -5.08 5.77
CA MET A 302 -2.41 -6.01 5.37
C MET A 302 -2.55 -5.94 3.85
N THR A 303 -2.64 -7.08 3.20
CA THR A 303 -2.88 -7.18 1.77
C THR A 303 -3.80 -8.35 1.52
N GLY A 304 -4.96 -8.06 0.95
CA GLY A 304 -5.92 -9.04 0.49
C GLY A 304 -5.77 -9.31 -1.00
N SER A 305 -6.56 -10.24 -1.49
CA SER A 305 -6.64 -10.58 -2.89
C SER A 305 -8.08 -10.92 -3.28
N SER A 306 -8.31 -11.44 -4.48
CA SER A 306 -9.63 -11.94 -4.89
C SER A 306 -9.98 -13.30 -4.25
N GLY A 307 -9.44 -13.59 -3.07
CA GLY A 307 -9.44 -14.92 -2.46
C GLY A 307 -9.98 -14.95 -1.03
N ASP A 308 -9.70 -16.04 -0.33
CA ASP A 308 -10.16 -16.27 1.05
C ASP A 308 -9.22 -15.68 2.10
N TYR A 309 -7.94 -15.52 1.76
CA TYR A 309 -6.89 -15.08 2.68
C TYR A 309 -6.62 -13.59 2.53
N CYS A 310 -6.23 -12.95 3.63
CA CYS A 310 -5.35 -11.78 3.59
C CYS A 310 -4.02 -12.16 4.22
N VAL A 311 -2.95 -11.47 3.85
CA VAL A 311 -1.65 -11.57 4.52
C VAL A 311 -1.34 -10.28 5.28
N ALA A 312 -0.58 -10.39 6.35
CA ALA A 312 -0.19 -9.27 7.18
C ALA A 312 1.14 -9.58 7.89
N VAL A 313 1.70 -8.58 8.57
CA VAL A 313 2.79 -8.78 9.52
C VAL A 313 2.46 -8.28 10.91
N ASP A 314 3.10 -8.85 11.93
CA ASP A 314 3.07 -8.34 13.29
C ASP A 314 4.09 -7.19 13.52
N ASP A 315 4.20 -6.72 14.77
CA ASP A 315 5.16 -5.67 15.17
C ASP A 315 6.64 -6.08 14.95
N ASN A 316 6.94 -7.38 14.77
CA ASN A 316 8.27 -7.91 14.50
C ASN A 316 8.47 -8.27 13.01
N PHE A 317 7.52 -7.90 12.14
CA PHE A 317 7.53 -8.20 10.71
C PHE A 317 7.43 -9.70 10.36
N ASN A 318 6.97 -10.54 11.29
CA ASN A 318 6.70 -11.94 10.98
C ASN A 318 5.42 -12.03 10.13
N PRO A 319 5.37 -12.87 9.09
CA PRO A 319 4.22 -12.97 8.20
C PRO A 319 3.11 -13.90 8.75
N TYR A 320 1.86 -13.48 8.57
CA TYR A 320 0.66 -14.20 8.99
C TYR A 320 -0.40 -14.18 7.89
N TYR A 321 -1.25 -15.20 7.91
CA TYR A 321 -2.49 -15.21 7.14
C TYR A 321 -3.69 -14.94 8.05
N ILE A 322 -4.70 -14.31 7.47
CA ILE A 322 -5.96 -13.99 8.11
C ILE A 322 -7.07 -14.53 7.22
N LYS A 323 -7.86 -15.46 7.74
CA LYS A 323 -9.07 -15.99 7.09
C LYS A 323 -10.30 -15.55 7.87
N ILE A 324 -10.76 -14.33 7.61
CA ILE A 324 -11.86 -13.70 8.35
C ILE A 324 -13.18 -14.47 8.21
N SER A 325 -13.39 -15.19 7.11
CA SER A 325 -14.59 -16.03 6.92
C SER A 325 -14.66 -17.18 7.92
N SER A 326 -13.51 -17.66 8.40
CA SER A 326 -13.37 -18.78 9.35
C SER A 326 -12.90 -18.33 10.73
N ASP A 327 -12.83 -17.01 10.98
CA ASP A 327 -12.36 -16.41 12.24
C ASP A 327 -10.96 -16.90 12.65
N VAL A 328 -10.06 -16.98 11.67
CA VAL A 328 -8.76 -17.65 11.79
C VAL A 328 -7.61 -16.68 11.51
N VAL A 329 -6.59 -16.73 12.38
CA VAL A 329 -5.26 -16.14 12.14
C VAL A 329 -4.21 -17.24 12.37
N GLY A 330 -3.21 -17.30 11.50
CA GLY A 330 -2.12 -18.26 11.63
C GLY A 330 -0.82 -17.75 11.02
N GLU A 331 0.28 -18.38 11.39
CA GLU A 331 1.61 -18.04 10.89
C GLU A 331 1.83 -18.57 9.48
N ILE A 332 2.61 -17.83 8.70
CA ILE A 332 3.11 -18.28 7.41
C ILE A 332 4.57 -18.69 7.60
N ALA A 333 4.86 -19.98 7.47
CA ALA A 333 6.24 -20.46 7.42
C ALA A 333 6.85 -20.14 6.05
N LEU A 334 7.93 -19.36 6.06
CA LEU A 334 8.78 -19.15 4.89
C LEU A 334 9.84 -20.28 4.85
N PRO A 335 10.34 -20.68 3.66
CA PRO A 335 11.34 -21.74 3.53
C PRO A 335 12.62 -21.48 4.35
N ASP A 336 13.22 -22.51 4.95
CA ASP A 336 14.40 -22.41 5.85
C ASP A 336 15.59 -21.61 5.27
N GLU A 337 15.76 -21.62 3.94
CA GLU A 337 16.80 -20.86 3.22
C GLU A 337 16.68 -19.33 3.40
N MET A 338 15.56 -18.88 3.98
CA MET A 338 15.18 -17.50 4.21
C MET A 338 15.23 -17.07 5.69
N GLU A 339 15.69 -17.92 6.62
CA GLU A 339 15.53 -17.70 8.07
C GLU A 339 16.47 -16.65 8.71
N ASN A 340 17.53 -16.20 8.03
CA ASN A 340 18.49 -15.27 8.63
C ASN A 340 18.41 -13.89 7.95
N ASP A 341 17.89 -12.90 8.67
CA ASP A 341 17.81 -11.46 8.30
C ASP A 341 16.75 -11.05 7.25
N ILE A 342 15.58 -11.69 7.26
CA ILE A 342 14.45 -11.28 6.41
C ILE A 342 13.54 -10.30 7.12
N LEU A 343 13.48 -9.09 6.58
CA LEU A 343 12.46 -8.11 6.88
C LEU A 343 11.42 -8.15 5.76
N VAL A 344 10.24 -8.73 6.04
CA VAL A 344 9.10 -8.65 5.11
C VAL A 344 8.69 -7.20 4.97
N LYS A 345 8.90 -6.61 3.79
CA LYS A 345 8.72 -5.18 3.54
C LYS A 345 7.32 -4.83 3.11
N SER A 346 6.71 -5.63 2.25
CA SER A 346 5.37 -5.39 1.72
C SER A 346 4.86 -6.65 1.06
N PHE A 347 3.53 -6.73 0.94
CA PHE A 347 2.84 -7.67 0.09
C PHE A 347 2.08 -6.90 -0.98
N TYR A 348 1.89 -7.51 -2.14
CA TYR A 348 1.06 -6.98 -3.21
C TYR A 348 0.15 -8.07 -3.78
N PRO A 349 -1.07 -7.77 -4.23
CA PRO A 349 -1.97 -8.78 -4.77
C PRO A 349 -1.41 -9.38 -6.08
N ALA A 350 -1.39 -10.71 -6.20
CA ALA A 350 -0.87 -11.44 -7.36
C ALA A 350 -1.90 -12.43 -7.96
N GLY A 351 -3.19 -12.11 -7.80
CA GLY A 351 -4.30 -12.99 -8.16
C GLY A 351 -4.90 -13.69 -6.95
N LYS A 352 -5.80 -14.66 -7.19
CA LYS A 352 -6.54 -15.34 -6.11
C LYS A 352 -5.57 -16.06 -5.15
N ASP A 353 -5.59 -15.65 -3.88
CA ASP A 353 -4.79 -16.24 -2.79
C ASP A 353 -3.28 -16.29 -3.07
N ASN A 354 -2.81 -15.39 -3.93
CA ASN A 354 -1.42 -15.27 -4.31
C ASN A 354 -0.94 -13.84 -4.08
N TYR A 355 0.31 -13.70 -3.66
CA TYR A 355 0.88 -12.41 -3.30
C TYR A 355 2.27 -12.25 -3.90
N ILE A 356 2.66 -11.03 -4.22
CA ILE A 356 4.06 -10.67 -4.41
C ILE A 356 4.59 -10.26 -3.04
N LEU A 357 5.55 -11.01 -2.52
CA LEU A 357 6.26 -10.73 -1.29
C LEU A 357 7.53 -9.94 -1.61
N SER A 358 7.69 -8.75 -1.02
CA SER A 358 8.93 -7.95 -1.04
C SER A 358 9.74 -8.22 0.22
N ILE A 359 11.01 -8.58 0.05
CA ILE A 359 11.97 -8.83 1.13
C ILE A 359 13.13 -7.85 1.00
N ASN A 360 13.43 -7.14 2.09
CA ASN A 360 14.55 -6.20 2.21
C ASN A 360 14.62 -5.10 1.13
N ASP A 361 13.53 -4.88 0.39
CA ASP A 361 13.45 -4.01 -0.79
C ASP A 361 14.43 -4.42 -1.92
N GLU A 362 14.85 -5.68 -1.92
CA GLU A 362 15.88 -6.24 -2.81
C GLU A 362 15.39 -7.40 -3.65
N SER A 363 14.49 -8.21 -3.08
CA SER A 363 14.04 -9.45 -3.70
C SER A 363 12.53 -9.53 -3.65
N PHE A 364 11.94 -10.00 -4.75
CA PHE A 364 10.50 -10.18 -4.87
C PHE A 364 10.21 -11.63 -5.20
N TYR A 365 9.16 -12.16 -4.57
CA TYR A 365 8.75 -13.55 -4.73
C TYR A 365 7.25 -13.61 -4.99
N ILE A 366 6.84 -14.49 -5.91
CA ILE A 366 5.46 -14.97 -5.93
C ILE A 366 5.31 -15.91 -4.74
N MET A 367 4.42 -15.57 -3.83
CA MET A 367 4.06 -16.34 -2.66
C MET A 367 2.71 -17.01 -2.88
N GLU A 368 2.75 -18.35 -2.94
CA GLU A 368 1.58 -19.21 -3.02
C GLU A 368 1.38 -19.86 -1.63
N LEU A 369 0.18 -19.77 -1.07
CA LEU A 369 -0.18 -20.35 0.23
C LEU A 369 -0.75 -21.77 0.03
N ASP A 370 -0.27 -22.74 0.83
CA ASP A 370 -0.68 -24.17 0.77
C ASP A 370 -2.07 -24.47 1.36
#